data_AF-A0A355CCL4-F1
#
_entry.id   AF-A0A355CCL4-F1
#
_cell.length_a   1.000
_cell.length_b   1.000
_cell.length_c   1.000
_cell.angle_alpha   90.00
_cell.angle_beta   90.00
_cell.angle_gamma   90.00
#
_symmetry.space_group_name_H-M   'P 1'
#
loop_
_entity.id
_entity.type
_entity.pdbx_description
1 polymer ?
#
loop_
_entity_poly.entity_id
_entity_poly.type
_entity_poly.pdbx_seq_one_letter_code
_entity_poly.pdbx_strand_id
1 'polypeptide(L)'
;GVFLVLEKGSVEVYHGCSGVNAILQVLGLALVFLLMFPTTMGQKIVVPIIAVLIGFIVNASRVALMAVLVSLSQPEAFKYWHEGNGSAIFSMIAVFIFGIFCWFAILQEPQNKKKPNC
;
A
#
# COMPACT_ATOMS: atom_id res chain seq x y z
N GLY A 1 20.89 -4.66 0.78
CA GLY A 1 20.06 -5.84 1.04
C GLY A 1 20.53 -6.53 2.31
N VAL A 2 19.68 -7.34 2.93
CA VAL A 2 20.12 -8.30 3.96
C VAL A 2 20.19 -9.66 3.26
N PHE A 3 21.35 -10.31 3.34
CA PHE A 3 21.54 -11.64 2.76
C PHE A 3 21.04 -12.68 3.76
N LEU A 4 20.04 -13.47 3.37
CA LEU A 4 19.65 -14.66 4.11
C LEU A 4 20.46 -15.83 3.56
N VAL A 5 21.42 -16.30 4.35
CA VAL A 5 22.24 -17.46 4.02
C VAL A 5 21.48 -18.72 4.44
N LEU A 6 21.08 -19.55 3.48
CA LEU A 6 20.54 -20.89 3.71
C LEU A 6 21.55 -21.95 3.22
N GLU A 7 21.48 -23.17 3.78
CA GLU A 7 22.40 -24.29 3.45
C GLU A 7 22.42 -24.68 1.96
N LYS A 8 21.43 -24.26 1.16
CA LYS A 8 21.35 -24.52 -0.29
C LYS A 8 21.55 -23.28 -1.17
N GLY A 9 21.91 -22.13 -0.61
CA GLY A 9 22.17 -20.89 -1.35
C GLY A 9 21.82 -19.62 -0.56
N SER A 10 22.42 -18.51 -0.95
CA SER A 10 22.09 -17.18 -0.43
C SER A 10 20.92 -16.59 -1.21
N VAL A 11 19.81 -16.29 -0.54
CA VAL A 11 18.75 -15.47 -1.11
C VAL A 11 19.08 -14.03 -0.75
N GLU A 12 19.49 -13.25 -1.75
CA GLU A 12 19.53 -11.81 -1.59
C GLU A 12 18.09 -11.32 -1.49
N VAL A 13 17.70 -10.83 -0.32
CA VAL A 13 16.41 -10.15 -0.14
C VAL A 13 16.54 -8.79 -0.82
N TYR A 14 16.51 -8.80 -2.15
CA TYR A 14 16.32 -7.60 -2.94
C TYR A 14 14.92 -7.05 -2.62
N HIS A 15 14.81 -5.72 -2.70
CA HIS A 15 13.65 -4.89 -2.38
C HIS A 15 12.28 -5.34 -2.95
N GLY A 16 12.23 -6.33 -3.85
CA GLY A 16 11.02 -6.81 -4.52
C GLY A 16 9.99 -7.51 -3.62
N CYS A 17 10.42 -8.10 -2.50
CA CYS A 17 9.55 -8.91 -1.62
C CYS A 17 9.26 -8.30 -0.23
N SER A 18 9.97 -7.23 0.16
CA SER A 18 9.85 -6.69 1.52
C SER A 18 8.56 -5.92 1.80
N GLY A 19 7.74 -5.66 0.76
CA GLY A 19 6.53 -4.83 0.87
C GLY A 19 6.77 -3.35 1.14
N VAL A 20 8.02 -2.98 1.43
CA VAL A 20 8.43 -1.60 1.76
C VAL A 20 8.09 -0.66 0.61
N ASN A 21 8.28 -1.09 -0.65
CA ASN A 21 7.93 -0.28 -1.81
C ASN A 21 6.43 0.06 -1.87
N ALA A 22 5.56 -0.89 -1.55
CA ALA A 22 4.11 -0.66 -1.54
C ALA A 22 3.70 0.31 -0.42
N ILE A 23 4.26 0.15 0.77
CA ILE A 23 4.02 1.06 1.90
C ILE A 23 4.52 2.47 1.57
N LEU A 24 5.75 2.61 1.05
CA LEU A 24 6.32 3.90 0.67
C LEU A 24 5.52 4.58 -0.44
N GLN A 25 4.98 3.83 -1.39
CA GLN A 25 4.13 4.37 -2.45
C GLN A 25 2.85 5.01 -1.90
N VAL A 26 2.10 4.27 -1.07
CA VAL A 26 0.85 4.78 -0.48
C VAL A 26 1.15 5.89 0.53
N LEU A 27 2.25 5.79 1.28
CA LEU A 27 2.69 6.85 2.20
C LEU A 27 3.09 8.13 1.45
N GLY A 28 3.82 8.01 0.34
CA GLY A 28 4.15 9.13 -0.54
C GLY A 28 2.89 9.81 -1.09
N LEU A 29 1.91 9.01 -1.53
CA LEU A 29 0.62 9.53 -1.97
C LEU A 29 -0.15 10.22 -0.82
N ALA A 30 -0.09 9.66 0.39
CA ALA A 30 -0.69 10.25 1.57
C ALA A 30 -0.10 11.62 1.92
N LEU A 31 1.23 11.77 1.82
CA LEU A 31 1.90 13.06 2.00
C LEU A 31 1.48 14.07 0.94
N VAL A 32 1.45 13.67 -0.34
CA VAL A 32 0.97 14.54 -1.43
C VAL A 32 -0.47 14.99 -1.18
N PHE A 33 -1.34 14.07 -0.76
CA PHE A 33 -2.73 14.39 -0.42
C PHE A 33 -2.82 15.40 0.73
N LEU A 34 -2.06 15.20 1.81
CA LEU A 34 -2.04 16.13 2.95
C LEU A 34 -1.51 17.53 2.60
N LEU A 35 -0.62 17.63 1.60
CA LEU A 35 -0.11 18.91 1.10
C LEU A 35 -1.11 19.61 0.17
N MET A 36 -1.86 18.84 -0.63
CA MET A 36 -2.77 19.36 -1.64
C MET A 36 -4.13 19.79 -1.05
N PHE A 37 -4.58 19.15 0.04
CA PHE A 37 -5.89 19.39 0.64
C PHE A 37 -5.80 19.99 2.05
N PRO A 38 -6.69 20.94 2.39
CA PRO A 38 -6.77 21.46 3.75
C PRO A 38 -7.28 20.36 4.69
N THR A 39 -6.42 19.89 5.59
CA THR A 39 -6.72 18.80 6.55
C THR A 39 -6.51 19.24 7.99
N THR A 40 -7.31 18.67 8.89
CA THR A 40 -7.21 18.94 10.34
C THR A 40 -5.98 18.28 10.97
N MET A 41 -5.55 18.73 12.15
CA MET A 41 -4.39 18.15 12.84
C MET A 41 -4.57 16.67 13.16
N GLY A 42 -5.79 16.21 13.42
CA GLY A 42 -6.09 14.79 13.59
C GLY A 42 -5.93 14.00 12.29
N GLN A 43 -6.46 14.52 11.17
CA GLN A 43 -6.32 13.88 9.84
C GLN A 43 -4.86 13.75 9.41
N LYS A 44 -4.00 14.71 9.76
CA LYS A 44 -2.55 14.64 9.47
C LYS A 44 -1.84 13.45 10.10
N ILE A 45 -2.37 12.90 11.20
CA ILE A 45 -1.84 11.70 11.86
C ILE A 45 -2.57 10.45 11.38
N VAL A 46 -3.90 10.51 11.24
CA VAL A 46 -4.71 9.36 10.84
C VAL A 46 -4.41 8.95 9.39
N VAL A 47 -4.25 9.90 8.47
CA VAL A 47 -4.04 9.62 7.04
C VAL A 47 -2.77 8.79 6.78
N PRO A 48 -1.59 9.13 7.31
CA PRO A 48 -0.39 8.30 7.18
C PRO A 48 -0.53 6.93 7.84
N ILE A 49 -1.19 6.84 9.00
CA ILE A 49 -1.41 5.55 9.68
C ILE A 49 -2.26 4.63 8.81
N ILE A 50 -3.36 5.14 8.25
CA ILE A 50 -4.23 4.39 7.34
C ILE A 50 -3.48 4.00 6.08
N ALA A 51 -2.64 4.88 5.51
CA ALA A 51 -1.80 4.56 4.37
C ALA A 51 -0.86 3.38 4.65
N VAL A 52 -0.20 3.36 5.82
CA VAL A 52 0.67 2.24 6.22
C VAL A 52 -0.14 0.95 6.39
N LEU A 53 -1.30 1.02 7.05
CA LEU A 53 -2.16 -0.16 7.25
C LEU A 53 -2.64 -0.76 5.92
N ILE A 54 -3.08 0.09 4.98
CA ILE A 54 -3.49 -0.35 3.64
C ILE A 54 -2.31 -1.00 2.91
N GLY A 55 -1.15 -0.34 2.89
CA GLY A 55 0.06 -0.88 2.27
C GLY A 55 0.47 -2.23 2.86
N PHE A 56 0.38 -2.38 4.18
CA PHE A 56 0.68 -3.62 4.88
C PHE A 56 -0.31 -4.74 4.53
N ILE A 57 -1.62 -4.48 4.58
CA ILE A 57 -2.66 -5.48 4.30
C ILE A 57 -2.57 -5.97 2.84
N VAL A 58 -2.41 -5.05 1.89
CA VAL A 58 -2.30 -5.40 0.47
C VAL A 58 -0.99 -6.14 0.17
N ASN A 59 0.11 -5.78 0.85
CA ASN A 59 1.34 -6.55 0.71
C ASN A 59 1.22 -7.94 1.35
N ALA A 60 0.54 -8.07 2.50
CA ALA A 60 0.32 -9.36 3.14
C ALA A 60 -0.47 -10.31 2.23
N SER A 61 -1.51 -9.81 1.54
CA SER A 61 -2.26 -10.62 0.56
C SER A 61 -1.41 -11.02 -0.65
N ARG A 62 -0.52 -10.15 -1.14
CA ARG A 62 0.47 -10.49 -2.18
C ARG A 62 1.39 -11.62 -1.74
N VAL A 63 1.94 -11.55 -0.53
CA VAL A 63 2.82 -12.59 0.02
C VAL A 63 2.06 -13.91 0.21
N ALA A 64 0.82 -13.86 0.71
CA ALA A 64 -0.03 -15.04 0.85
C ALA A 64 -0.31 -15.71 -0.52
N LEU A 65 -0.62 -14.92 -1.56
CA LEU A 65 -0.79 -15.43 -2.92
C LEU A 65 0.49 -16.10 -3.43
N MET A 66 1.65 -15.47 -3.25
CA MET A 66 2.94 -16.03 -3.66
C MET A 66 3.24 -17.35 -2.94
N ALA A 67 2.92 -17.46 -1.64
CA ALA A 67 3.08 -18.69 -0.88
C ALA A 67 2.19 -19.83 -1.41
N VAL A 68 0.93 -19.53 -1.76
CA VAL A 68 0.01 -20.50 -2.35
C VAL A 68 0.52 -20.97 -3.72
N LEU A 69 0.98 -20.06 -4.59
CA LEU A 69 1.48 -20.42 -5.92
C LEU A 69 2.74 -21.31 -5.86
N VAL A 70 3.62 -21.06 -4.89
CA VAL A 70 4.76 -21.94 -4.61
C VAL A 70 4.28 -23.34 -4.19
N SER A 71 3.26 -23.43 -3.31
CA SER A 71 2.71 -24.73 -2.89
C SER A 71 2.07 -25.51 -4.05
N LEU A 72 1.52 -24.82 -5.04
CA LEU A 72 0.93 -25.42 -6.24
C LEU A 72 1.96 -25.73 -7.34
N SER A 73 3.25 -25.47 -7.10
CA SER A 73 4.33 -25.68 -8.08
C SER A 73 4.08 -25.00 -9.42
N GLN A 74 3.56 -23.76 -9.40
CA GLN A 74 3.27 -22.96 -10.61
C GLN A 74 4.30 -21.83 -10.81
N PRO A 75 5.50 -22.12 -11.33
CA PRO A 75 6.61 -21.16 -11.41
C PRO A 75 6.30 -19.97 -12.34
N GLU A 76 5.56 -20.19 -13.42
CA GLU A 76 5.15 -19.10 -14.36
C GLU A 76 4.20 -18.11 -13.69
N ALA A 77 3.20 -18.62 -12.97
CA ALA A 77 2.29 -17.77 -12.20
C ALA A 77 3.03 -17.03 -11.08
N PHE A 78 3.91 -17.72 -10.35
CA PHE A 78 4.75 -17.10 -9.34
C PHE A 78 5.56 -15.93 -9.93
N LYS A 79 6.23 -16.13 -11.07
CA LYS A 79 7.00 -15.07 -11.74
C LYS A 79 6.13 -13.88 -12.14
N TYR A 80 4.93 -14.12 -12.67
CA TYR A 80 3.98 -13.06 -13.04
C TYR A 80 3.55 -12.19 -11.85
N TRP A 81 3.26 -12.80 -10.70
CA TRP A 81 2.81 -12.08 -9.50
C TRP A 81 3.96 -11.52 -8.66
N HIS A 82 5.16 -12.12 -8.76
CA HIS A 82 6.35 -11.67 -8.06
C HIS A 82 7.01 -10.48 -8.75
N GLU A 83 7.36 -10.60 -10.03
CA GLU A 83 8.12 -9.60 -10.80
C GLU A 83 7.36 -9.04 -12.02
N GLY A 84 6.34 -9.75 -12.50
CA GLY A 84 5.55 -9.31 -13.64
C GLY A 84 4.54 -8.21 -13.32
N ASN A 85 3.67 -7.94 -14.29
CA ASN A 85 2.60 -6.93 -14.18
C ASN A 85 1.63 -7.20 -13.02
N GLY A 86 1.54 -8.44 -12.53
CA GLY A 86 0.76 -8.80 -11.35
C GLY A 86 1.19 -8.03 -10.10
N SER A 87 2.46 -7.68 -9.98
CA SER A 87 2.98 -6.87 -8.87
C SER A 87 2.36 -5.47 -8.84
N ALA A 88 2.18 -4.84 -10.01
CA ALA A 88 1.60 -3.50 -10.15
C ALA A 88 0.11 -3.45 -9.80
N ILE A 89 -0.61 -4.56 -10.00
CA ILE A 89 -2.04 -4.67 -9.64
C ILE A 89 -2.22 -4.44 -8.13
N PHE A 90 -1.35 -5.01 -7.29
CA PHE A 90 -1.41 -4.78 -5.84
C PHE A 90 -1.20 -3.30 -5.48
N SER A 91 -0.24 -2.63 -6.12
CA SER A 91 -0.05 -1.19 -5.96
C SER A 91 -1.28 -0.38 -6.36
N MET A 92 -1.91 -0.71 -7.49
CA MET A 92 -3.16 -0.06 -7.93
C MET A 92 -4.29 -0.26 -6.94
N ILE A 93 -4.47 -1.48 -6.42
CA ILE A 93 -5.48 -1.79 -5.40
C ILE A 93 -5.23 -0.95 -4.14
N ALA A 94 -4.00 -0.87 -3.66
CA ALA A 94 -3.67 -0.10 -2.46
C ALA A 94 -3.96 1.40 -2.64
N VAL A 95 -3.58 1.98 -3.79
CA VAL A 95 -3.88 3.37 -4.15
C VAL A 95 -5.38 3.60 -4.26
N PHE A 96 -6.12 2.68 -4.86
CA PHE A 96 -7.57 2.79 -5.02
C PHE A 96 -8.30 2.76 -3.67
N ILE A 97 -7.94 1.83 -2.79
CA ILE A 97 -8.49 1.76 -1.42
C ILE A 97 -8.17 3.05 -0.65
N PHE A 98 -6.95 3.55 -0.75
CA PHE A 98 -6.56 4.80 -0.11
C PHE A 98 -7.34 6.01 -0.67
N GLY A 99 -7.53 6.08 -1.99
CA GLY A 99 -8.33 7.12 -2.64
C GLY A 99 -9.78 7.11 -2.18
N ILE A 100 -10.40 5.94 -2.08
CA ILE A 100 -11.75 5.77 -1.52
C ILE A 100 -11.79 6.26 -0.07
N PHE A 101 -10.83 5.87 0.76
CA PHE A 101 -10.74 6.34 2.13
C PHE A 101 -10.69 7.88 2.21
N CYS A 102 -9.80 8.52 1.45
CA CYS A 102 -9.71 9.98 1.41
C CYS A 102 -11.00 10.65 0.92
N TRP A 103 -11.66 10.06 -0.07
CA TRP A 103 -12.94 10.55 -0.59
C TRP A 103 -14.04 10.54 0.48
N PHE A 104 -14.22 9.42 1.17
CA PHE A 104 -15.29 9.28 2.17
C PHE A 104 -14.96 9.93 3.52
N ALA A 105 -13.71 9.88 3.97
CA ALA A 105 -13.35 10.34 5.32
C ALA A 105 -13.00 11.84 5.39
N ILE A 106 -12.60 12.46 4.28
CA ILE A 106 -12.06 13.83 4.27
C ILE A 106 -12.84 14.73 3.33
N LEU A 107 -13.06 14.29 2.09
CA LEU A 107 -13.75 15.12 1.08
C LEU A 107 -15.27 15.18 1.31
N GLN A 108 -15.86 14.21 2.01
CA GLN A 108 -17.28 14.21 2.38
C GLN A 108 -17.58 14.92 3.71
N GLU A 109 -16.61 15.61 4.34
CA GLU A 109 -16.98 16.49 5.46
C GLU A 109 -18.04 17.48 4.98
N PRO A 110 -19.24 17.45 5.59
CA PRO A 110 -20.36 18.15 5.02
C PRO A 110 -20.07 19.65 5.05
N GLN A 111 -20.53 20.35 4.01
CA GLN A 111 -20.74 21.80 3.95
C GLN A 111 -21.62 22.35 5.12
N ASN A 112 -21.84 21.60 6.20
CA ASN A 112 -22.67 21.90 7.36
C ASN A 112 -21.95 22.74 8.44
N LYS A 113 -20.80 23.36 8.11
CA LYS A 113 -20.18 24.43 8.91
C LYS A 113 -20.04 25.77 8.17
N LYS A 114 -20.72 25.96 7.02
CA LYS A 114 -21.04 27.32 6.56
C LYS A 114 -22.37 27.74 7.21
N LYS A 115 -22.33 28.15 8.47
CA LYS A 115 -23.32 29.14 8.93
C LYS A 115 -22.91 30.48 8.31
N PRO A 116 -23.76 31.13 7.50
CA PRO A 116 -23.56 32.53 7.18
C PRO A 116 -23.85 33.30 8.47
N ASN A 117 -22.83 33.88 9.08
CA ASN A 117 -23.06 34.93 10.06
C ASN A 117 -23.05 36.26 9.30
N CYS A 118 -24.20 36.93 9.37
CA CYS A 118 -24.48 38.29 8.89
C CYS A 118 -23.37 39.29 9.20
#